data_AF-A0A964FGF5-F1
#
_entry.id   AF-A0A964FGF5-F1
#
_cell.length_a   1.000
_cell.length_b   1.000
_cell.length_c   1.000
_cell.angle_alpha   90.00
_cell.angle_beta   90.00
_cell.angle_gamma   90.00
#
_symmetry.space_group_name_H-M   'P 1'
#
loop_
_entity.id
_entity.type
_entity.pdbx_description
1 polymer ?
#
loop_
_entity_poly.entity_id
_entity_poly.type
_entity_poly.pdbx_seq_one_letter_code
_entity_poly.pdbx_strand_id
1 'polypeptide(L)'
;MGTLVNIAAIFACISILTGYLRFIVDENGNVPLNSYRFTGCLGMVLLGMVEGTGDLFFSHKITPNALSALMIYAGLGIFFMIFSLAGNK
;
A
#
# COMPACT_ATOMS: atom_id res chain seq x y z
N MET A 1 -24.95 0.88 -9.65
CA MET A 1 -24.17 0.94 -8.38
C MET A 1 -23.06 -0.11 -8.32
N GLY A 2 -23.32 -1.38 -8.70
CA GLY A 2 -22.30 -2.45 -8.65
C GLY A 2 -21.05 -2.21 -9.49
N THR A 3 -21.17 -1.72 -10.73
CA THR A 3 -20.01 -1.51 -11.62
C THR A 3 -19.01 -0.50 -11.08
N LEU A 4 -19.48 0.61 -10.49
CA LEU A 4 -18.61 1.66 -9.96
C LEU A 4 -17.87 1.20 -8.69
N VAL A 5 -18.54 0.41 -7.84
CA VAL A 5 -17.91 -0.22 -6.66
C VAL A 5 -16.83 -1.22 -7.09
N ASN A 6 -17.10 -2.04 -8.10
CA ASN A 6 -16.11 -2.99 -8.62
C ASN A 6 -14.88 -2.27 -9.19
N ILE A 7 -15.08 -1.20 -9.96
CA ILE A 7 -13.99 -0.37 -10.48
C ILE A 7 -13.16 0.22 -9.33
N ALA A 8 -13.82 0.81 -8.32
CA ALA A 8 -13.14 1.37 -7.15
C ALA A 8 -12.34 0.29 -6.38
N ALA A 9 -12.89 -0.91 -6.22
CA ALA A 9 -12.19 -2.03 -5.58
C ALA A 9 -10.96 -2.47 -6.39
N ILE A 10 -11.04 -2.51 -7.72
CA ILE A 10 -9.90 -2.82 -8.59
C ILE A 10 -8.79 -1.77 -8.41
N PHE A 11 -9.14 -0.48 -8.42
CA PHE A 11 -8.17 0.59 -8.18
C PHE A 11 -7.55 0.50 -6.78
N ALA A 12 -8.34 0.16 -5.75
CA ALA A 12 -7.84 -0.05 -4.40
C ALA A 12 -6.82 -1.21 -4.34
N CYS A 13 -7.13 -2.35 -4.97
CA CYS A 13 -6.22 -3.49 -5.09
C CYS A 13 -4.92 -3.09 -5.77
N ILE A 14 -5.00 -2.41 -6.93
CA ILE A 14 -3.83 -1.99 -7.69
C ILE A 14 -2.97 -1.01 -6.86
N SER A 15 -3.60 -0.08 -6.14
CA SER A 15 -2.90 0.88 -5.30
C SER A 15 -2.12 0.19 -4.17
N ILE A 16 -2.78 -0.72 -3.43
CA ILE A 16 -2.14 -1.49 -2.36
C ILE A 16 -1.00 -2.34 -2.92
N LEU A 17 -1.24 -3.05 -4.03
CA LEU A 17 -0.24 -3.91 -4.64
C LEU A 17 0.97 -3.11 -5.13
N THR A 18 0.73 -1.94 -5.72
CA THR A 18 1.82 -1.07 -6.20
C THR A 18 2.66 -0.55 -5.03
N GLY A 19 2.03 -0.08 -3.96
CA GLY A 19 2.74 0.34 -2.75
C GLY A 19 3.51 -0.81 -2.10
N TYR A 20 2.90 -2.00 -2.02
CA TYR A 20 3.52 -3.20 -1.48
C TYR A 20 4.77 -3.61 -2.27
N LEU A 21 4.65 -3.73 -3.60
CA LEU A 21 5.74 -4.12 -4.48
C LEU A 21 6.91 -3.13 -4.37
N ARG A 22 6.61 -1.84 -4.26
CA ARG A 22 7.64 -0.81 -4.14
C ARG A 22 8.42 -0.87 -2.82
N PHE A 23 7.82 -1.37 -1.75
CA PHE A 23 8.52 -1.59 -0.48
C PHE A 23 9.44 -2.81 -0.48
N ILE A 24 9.17 -3.82 -1.29
CA ILE A 24 9.93 -5.08 -1.29
C ILE A 24 11.04 -5.11 -2.34
N VAL A 25 11.06 -4.12 -3.23
CA VAL A 25 12.01 -4.01 -4.34
C VAL A 25 13.25 -3.22 -3.87
N ASP A 26 14.43 -3.73 -4.19
CA ASP A 26 15.70 -3.06 -3.91
C ASP A 26 15.98 -1.89 -4.88
N GLU A 27 17.09 -1.18 -4.65
CA GLU A 27 17.52 -0.05 -5.50
C GLU A 27 17.73 -0.42 -6.98
N ASN A 28 17.95 -1.70 -7.27
CA ASN A 28 18.17 -2.24 -8.61
C ASN A 28 16.89 -2.81 -9.24
N GLY A 29 15.73 -2.72 -8.56
CA GLY A 29 14.48 -3.26 -9.08
C GLY A 29 14.23 -4.73 -8.74
N ASN A 30 15.06 -5.38 -7.91
CA ASN A 30 14.97 -6.81 -7.62
C ASN A 30 14.24 -7.09 -6.31
N VAL A 31 13.52 -8.21 -6.27
CA VAL A 31 12.89 -8.72 -5.06
C VAL A 31 13.81 -9.76 -4.40
N PRO A 32 14.19 -9.61 -3.13
CA PRO A 32 14.99 -10.59 -2.41
C PRO A 32 14.19 -11.87 -2.17
N LEU A 33 14.41 -12.87 -3.03
CA LEU A 33 13.71 -14.17 -3.02
C LEU A 33 13.76 -14.89 -1.67
N ASN A 34 14.86 -14.75 -0.93
CA ASN A 34 15.00 -15.40 0.38
C ASN A 34 13.98 -14.84 1.40
N SER A 35 13.89 -13.52 1.48
CA SER A 35 12.92 -12.83 2.35
C SER A 35 11.49 -13.02 1.89
N TYR A 36 11.27 -13.07 0.56
CA TYR A 36 9.96 -13.33 -0.02
C TYR A 36 9.44 -14.73 0.34
N ARG A 37 10.31 -15.75 0.30
CA ARG A 37 9.92 -17.13 0.65
C ARG A 37 9.61 -17.32 2.14
N PHE A 38 10.28 -16.57 3.02
CA PHE A 38 10.15 -16.78 4.46
C PHE A 38 8.97 -16.03 5.07
N THR A 39 8.79 -14.76 4.70
CA THR A 39 7.75 -13.88 5.29
C THR A 39 6.94 -13.12 4.25
N GLY A 40 7.12 -13.41 2.95
CA GLY A 40 6.55 -12.58 1.89
C GLY A 40 7.14 -11.18 1.83
N CYS A 41 8.25 -10.90 2.52
CA CYS A 41 8.78 -9.55 2.76
C CYS A 41 7.86 -8.64 3.62
N LEU A 42 6.92 -9.21 4.41
CA LEU A 42 6.05 -8.43 5.30
C LEU A 42 6.82 -7.51 6.24
N GLY A 43 7.97 -7.94 6.75
CA GLY A 43 8.83 -7.12 7.60
C GLY A 43 9.34 -5.85 6.91
N MET A 44 9.71 -5.93 5.62
CA MET A 44 10.16 -4.76 4.84
C MET A 44 9.01 -3.80 4.59
N VAL A 45 7.82 -4.33 4.31
CA VAL A 45 6.62 -3.53 4.11
C VAL A 45 6.25 -2.79 5.40
N LEU A 46 6.28 -3.45 6.56
CA LEU A 46 6.01 -2.81 7.84
C LEU A 46 7.04 -1.73 8.19
N LEU A 47 8.33 -2.00 8.01
CA LEU A 47 9.39 -1.01 8.20
C LEU A 47 9.23 0.18 7.25
N GLY A 48 9.06 -0.08 5.95
CA GLY A 48 8.85 0.96 4.95
C GLY A 48 7.58 1.78 5.19
N MET A 49 6.51 1.18 5.71
CA MET A 49 5.31 1.87 6.14
C MET A 49 5.58 2.80 7.33
N VAL A 50 6.35 2.36 8.33
CA VAL A 50 6.72 3.19 9.49
C VAL A 50 7.59 4.37 9.04
N GLU A 51 8.61 4.12 8.22
CA GLU A 51 9.48 5.16 7.66
C GLU A 51 8.71 6.13 6.77
N GLY A 52 7.89 5.61 5.85
CA GLY A 52 7.08 6.43 4.94
C GLY A 52 6.05 7.28 5.67
N THR A 53 5.46 6.76 6.75
CA THR A 53 4.58 7.52 7.64
C THR A 53 5.38 8.59 8.39
N GLY A 54 6.58 8.24 8.87
CA GLY A 54 7.54 9.18 9.45
C GLY A 54 7.84 10.35 8.52
N ASP A 55 8.14 10.05 7.26
CA ASP A 55 8.47 11.02 6.22
C ASP A 55 7.29 11.92 5.88
N LEU A 56 6.07 11.37 5.81
CA LEU A 56 4.84 12.13 5.55
C LEU A 56 4.52 13.11 6.68
N PHE A 57 4.49 12.63 7.93
CA PHE A 57 3.91 13.39 9.04
C PHE A 57 4.94 14.23 9.81
N PHE A 58 6.16 13.73 9.96
CA PHE A 58 7.18 14.40 10.78
C PHE A 58 8.14 15.18 9.90
N SER A 59 8.65 14.58 8.83
CA SER A 59 9.63 15.23 7.95
C SER A 59 8.99 16.09 6.85
N HIS A 60 7.71 15.91 6.56
CA HIS A 60 7.01 16.53 5.42
C HIS A 60 7.75 16.34 4.08
N LYS A 61 8.40 15.17 3.92
CA LYS A 61 9.18 14.83 2.72
C LYS A 61 8.44 13.78 1.90
N ILE A 62 8.37 14.03 0.59
CA ILE A 62 7.86 13.05 -0.37
C ILE A 62 9.02 12.15 -0.81
N THR A 63 9.29 11.13 -0.01
CA THR A 63 10.26 10.06 -0.34
C THR A 63 9.56 8.92 -1.08
N PRO A 64 10.32 7.98 -1.71
CA PRO A 64 9.74 6.78 -2.29
C PRO A 64 8.94 5.95 -1.26
N ASN A 65 9.41 5.88 -0.01
CA ASN A 65 8.71 5.18 1.07
C ASN A 65 7.43 5.91 1.48
N ALA A 66 7.46 7.25 1.57
CA ALA A 66 6.26 8.08 1.79
C ALA A 66 5.20 7.87 0.71
N LEU A 67 5.60 7.87 -0.57
CA LEU A 67 4.66 7.66 -1.68
C LEU A 67 4.06 6.25 -1.63
N SER A 68 4.88 5.23 -1.35
CA SER A 68 4.44 3.84 -1.25
C SER A 68 3.46 3.64 -0.09
N ALA A 69 3.75 4.24 1.06
CA ALA A 69 2.84 4.24 2.21
C ALA A 69 1.50 4.91 1.87
N LEU A 70 1.55 6.06 1.20
CA LEU A 70 0.35 6.79 0.77
C LEU A 70 -0.51 5.96 -0.19
N MET A 71 0.09 5.22 -1.13
CA MET A 71 -0.65 4.33 -2.03
C MET A 71 -1.35 3.20 -1.28
N ILE A 72 -0.71 2.62 -0.26
CA ILE A 72 -1.33 1.60 0.58
C ILE A 72 -2.48 2.20 1.39
N TYR A 73 -2.27 3.35 2.05
CA TYR A 73 -3.31 4.03 2.82
C TYR A 73 -4.51 4.45 1.95
N ALA A 74 -4.26 4.95 0.74
CA ALA A 74 -5.31 5.32 -0.19
C ALA A 74 -6.17 4.11 -0.59
N GLY A 75 -5.54 2.98 -0.92
CA GLY A 75 -6.27 1.75 -1.26
C GLY A 75 -7.05 1.17 -0.07
N LEU A 76 -6.46 1.17 1.13
CA LEU A 76 -7.16 0.78 2.36
C LEU A 76 -8.35 1.69 2.67
N GLY A 77 -8.18 3.01 2.48
CA GLY A 77 -9.25 3.99 2.65
C GLY A 77 -10.41 3.75 1.69
N ILE A 78 -10.13 3.41 0.43
CA ILE A 78 -11.17 3.05 -0.55
C ILE A 78 -11.92 1.79 -0.10
N PHE A 79 -11.22 0.76 0.36
CA PHE A 79 -11.88 -0.43 0.90
C PHE A 79 -12.77 -0.11 2.09
N PHE A 80 -12.28 0.68 3.04
CA PHE A 80 -13.05 1.11 4.20
C PHE A 80 -14.34 1.83 3.79
N MET A 81 -14.27 2.75 2.83
CA MET A 81 -15.44 3.44 2.30
C MET A 81 -16.43 2.49 1.62
N ILE A 82 -15.95 1.53 0.82
CA ILE A 82 -16.80 0.54 0.15
C ILE A 82 -17.56 -0.31 1.18
N PHE A 83 -16.86 -0.86 2.18
CA PHE A 83 -17.48 -1.69 3.22
C PHE A 83 -18.42 -0.89 4.12
N SER A 84 -18.04 0.33 4.49
CA SER A 84 -18.91 1.21 5.27
C SER A 84 -20.20 1.57 4.52
N LEU A 85 -20.13 1.85 3.22
CA LEU A 85 -21.30 2.13 2.39
C LEU A 85 -22.17 0.89 2.17
N ALA A 86 -21.57 -0.30 2.16
CA ALA A 86 -22.28 -1.56 2.01
C ALA A 86 -23.01 -1.99 3.30
N GLY A 87 -22.42 -1.74 4.47
CA GLY A 87 -23.02 -2.07 5.77
C GLY A 87 -24.09 -1.08 6.26
N ASN A 88 -24.20 0.09 5.64
CA ASN A 88 -25.23 1.10 5.92
C ASN A 88 -26.52 0.92 5.09
N LYS A 89 -26.67 -0.24 4.43
CA LYS A 89 -27.85 -0.64 3.65
C LYS A 89 -28.49 -1.87 4.27
#